data_AF-A0A6G3WQB2-F1
#
_entry.id   AF-A0A6G3WQB2-F1
#
_cell.length_a   1.000
_cell.length_b   1.000
_cell.length_c   1.000
_cell.angle_alpha   90.00
_cell.angle_beta   90.00
_cell.angle_gamma   90.00
#
_symmetry.space_group_name_H-M   'P 1'
#
loop_
_entity.id
_entity.type
_entity.pdbx_description
1 polymer ?
#
loop_
_entity_poly.entity_id
_entity_poly.type
_entity_poly.pdbx_seq_one_letter_code
_entity_poly.pdbx_strand_id
1 'polypeptide(L)' 'MSPKDVSSGSGRGTGWLTPGRIVVAVVVVLVIVFICVNTEDVTIRVLIPEVTMPLWSALLAMFLIGLGCGGYL' A
#
# COMPACT_ATOMS: atom_id res chain seq x y z
N MET A 1 -39.62 41.74 -3.75
CA MET A 1 -38.56 41.44 -2.76
C MET A 1 -37.86 40.17 -3.19
N SER A 2 -36.57 40.25 -3.54
CA SER A 2 -35.78 39.09 -3.96
C SER A 2 -35.29 38.29 -2.75
N PRO A 3 -35.48 36.97 -2.70
CA PRO A 3 -34.75 36.13 -1.76
C PRO A 3 -33.27 36.18 -2.10
N LYS A 4 -32.48 36.53 -1.08
CA LYS A 4 -31.02 36.62 -1.12
C LYS A 4 -30.44 35.23 -1.35
N ASP A 5 -29.39 35.16 -2.15
CA ASP A 5 -28.54 33.98 -2.31
C ASP A 5 -28.11 33.46 -0.94
N VAL A 6 -28.55 32.24 -0.62
CA VAL A 6 -28.04 31.49 0.52
C VAL A 6 -26.65 30.98 0.17
N SER A 7 -25.64 31.74 0.57
CA SER A 7 -24.27 31.24 0.59
C SER A 7 -24.16 30.15 1.66
N SER A 8 -24.41 28.90 1.27
CA SER A 8 -24.11 27.72 2.09
C SER A 8 -22.61 27.44 2.04
N GLY A 9 -21.84 28.30 2.67
CA GLY A 9 -20.47 28.00 3.07
C GLY A 9 -20.49 26.95 4.17
N SER A 10 -20.41 25.66 3.82
CA SER A 10 -20.02 24.62 4.78
C SER A 10 -19.32 23.46 4.08
N GLY A 11 -18.01 23.29 4.36
CA GLY A 11 -17.34 22.00 4.28
C GLY A 11 -16.53 21.63 3.04
N ARG A 12 -15.89 22.58 2.34
CA ARG A 12 -14.99 22.28 1.19
C ARG A 12 -13.62 21.67 1.57
N GLY A 13 -13.43 21.25 2.83
CA GLY A 13 -12.15 20.71 3.35
C GLY A 13 -12.15 19.23 3.72
N THR A 14 -13.32 18.59 3.88
CA THR A 14 -13.41 17.22 4.44
C THR A 14 -13.46 16.12 3.37
N GLY A 15 -13.57 16.48 2.09
CA GLY A 15 -13.62 15.51 0.99
C GLY A 15 -12.27 14.88 0.62
N TRP A 16 -11.14 15.43 1.10
CA TRP A 16 -9.81 14.93 0.76
C TRP A 16 -9.33 13.82 1.72
N LEU A 17 -9.61 13.97 3.01
CA LEU A 17 -9.17 13.09 4.10
C LEU A 17 -10.28 12.11 4.50
N THR A 18 -10.68 11.23 3.58
CA THR A 18 -11.56 10.12 3.95
C THR A 18 -10.73 9.03 4.65
N PRO A 19 -11.28 8.30 5.64
CA PRO A 19 -10.56 7.23 6.33
C PRO A 19 -9.95 6.21 5.36
N GLY A 20 -10.67 5.85 4.29
CA GLY A 20 -10.17 4.96 3.25
C GLY A 20 -8.94 5.50 2.52
N ARG A 21 -8.90 6.80 2.18
CA ARG A 21 -7.74 7.43 1.54
C ARG A 21 -6.53 7.49 2.47
N ILE A 22 -6.75 7.70 3.77
CA ILE A 22 -5.69 7.68 4.77
C ILE A 22 -5.08 6.27 4.86
N VAL A 23 -5.91 5.23 4.94
CA VAL A 23 -5.42 3.84 4.95
C VAL A 23 -4.61 3.53 3.69
N VAL A 24 -5.11 3.88 2.51
CA VAL A 24 -4.37 3.70 1.24
C VAL A 24 -3.04 4.45 1.27
N ALA A 25 -3.02 5.71 1.72
CA ALA A 25 -1.79 6.50 1.81
C ALA A 25 -0.77 5.87 2.77
N VAL A 26 -1.23 5.37 3.93
CA VAL A 26 -0.37 4.65 4.89
C VAL A 26 0.19 3.38 4.26
N VAL A 27 -0.63 2.57 3.59
CA VAL A 27 -0.17 1.36 2.89
C VAL A 27 0.87 1.70 1.83
N VAL A 28 0.66 2.74 1.03
CA VAL A 28 1.63 3.18 0.01
C VAL A 28 2.96 3.57 0.67
N VAL A 29 2.93 4.35 1.75
CA VAL A 29 4.15 4.73 2.49
C VAL A 29 4.86 3.49 3.03
N LEU A 30 4.12 2.54 3.62
CA LEU A 30 4.68 1.29 4.13
C LEU A 30 5.32 0.46 3.02
N VAL A 31 4.70 0.37 1.83
CA VAL A 31 5.28 -0.32 0.67
C VAL A 31 6.58 0.33 0.23
N ILE A 32 6.64 1.66 0.16
CA ILE A 32 7.87 2.39 -0.19
C ILE A 32 8.97 2.10 0.83
N VAL A 33 8.67 2.25 2.13
CA VAL A 33 9.63 1.98 3.21
C VAL A 33 10.11 0.54 3.16
N PHE A 34 9.19 -0.41 2.96
CA PHE A 34 9.51 -1.83 2.84
C PHE A 34 10.51 -2.09 1.71
N ILE A 35 10.30 -1.51 0.51
CA ILE A 35 11.25 -1.66 -0.61
C ILE A 35 12.61 -1.04 -0.24
N CYS A 36 12.62 0.20 0.24
CA CYS A 36 13.85 0.94 0.52
C CYS A 36 14.69 0.35 1.67
N VAL A 37 14.05 -0.24 2.69
CA VAL A 37 14.75 -0.85 3.83
C VAL A 37 15.23 -2.25 3.50
N ASN A 38 14.60 -2.95 2.56
CA ASN A 38 14.88 -4.36 2.27
C ASN A 38 15.53 -4.55 0.88
N THR A 39 16.32 -3.57 0.42
CA THR A 39 17.10 -3.63 -0.82
C THR A 39 18.35 -4.50 -0.74
N GLU A 40 18.71 -5.00 0.45
CA GLU A 40 19.84 -5.91 0.61
C GLU A 40 19.62 -7.21 -0.17
N ASP A 41 20.64 -7.62 -0.92
CA ASP A 41 20.64 -8.85 -1.67
C ASP A 41 20.88 -10.05 -0.75
N VAL A 42 19.98 -11.04 -0.81
CA VAL A 42 20.07 -12.26 -0.03
C VAL A 42 20.15 -13.45 -0.97
N THR A 43 21.09 -14.36 -0.71
CA THR A 43 21.22 -15.62 -1.43
C THR A 43 20.39 -16.68 -0.73
N ILE A 44 19.35 -17.17 -1.39
CA ILE A 44 18.46 -18.22 -0.86
C ILE A 44 18.65 -19.49 -1.70
N ARG A 45 18.82 -20.64 -1.03
CA ARG A 45 18.77 -21.96 -1.67
C ARG A 45 17.35 -22.48 -1.66
N VAL A 46 16.72 -22.51 -2.83
CA VAL A 46 15.29 -22.85 -2.95
C VAL A 46 15.05 -24.36 -2.88
N LEU A 47 16.04 -25.17 -3.30
CA LEU A 47 16.12 -26.63 -3.03
C LEU A 47 17.47 -27.19 -3.54
N ILE A 48 17.81 -26.80 -4.76
CA ILE A 48 19.07 -27.11 -5.47
C ILE A 48 19.71 -25.82 -6.00
N PRO A 49 18.96 -24.86 -6.62
CA PRO A 49 19.57 -23.63 -7.12
C PRO A 49 19.73 -22.56 -6.04
N GLU A 50 20.78 -21.76 -6.18
CA GLU A 50 21.02 -20.52 -5.45
C GLU A 50 20.41 -19.36 -6.24
N VAL A 51 19.47 -18.65 -5.62
CA VAL A 51 18.84 -17.45 -6.20
C VAL A 51 19.23 -16.27 -5.34
N THR A 52 19.93 -15.31 -5.95
CA THR A 52 20.25 -14.03 -5.33
C THR A 52 19.25 -13.00 -5.81
N MET A 53 18.52 -12.41 -4.88
CA MET A 53 17.54 -11.37 -5.15
C MET A 53 17.40 -10.45 -3.94
N PRO A 54 16.93 -9.21 -4.12
CA PRO A 54 16.74 -8.31 -3.01
C PRO A 54 15.65 -8.83 -2.07
N LEU A 55 15.86 -8.70 -0.77
CA LEU A 55 15.00 -9.26 0.28
C LEU A 55 13.52 -8.87 0.10
N TRP A 56 13.25 -7.61 -0.26
CA TRP A 56 11.88 -7.11 -0.50
C TRP A 56 11.15 -7.93 -1.57
N SER A 57 11.86 -8.39 -2.61
CA SER A 57 11.25 -9.15 -3.70
C SER A 57 10.83 -10.55 -3.25
N ALA A 58 11.62 -11.17 -2.36
CA ALA A 58 11.32 -12.48 -1.79
C ALA A 58 10.08 -12.42 -0.89
N LEU A 59 10.04 -11.42 -0.01
CA LEU A 59 8.92 -11.20 0.88
C LEU A 59 7.64 -10.79 0.13
N LEU A 60 7.76 -9.98 -0.92
CA LEU A 60 6.61 -9.61 -1.76
C LEU A 60 6.05 -10.83 -2.51
N ALA A 61 6.91 -11.70 -3.06
CA ALA A 61 6.48 -12.93 -3.71
C ALA A 61 5.71 -13.83 -2.74
N MET A 62 6.21 -14.03 -1.51
CA MET A 62 5.50 -14.79 -0.48
C MET A 62 4.17 -14.15 -0.08
N PHE A 63 4.12 -12.82 0.04
CA PHE A 63 2.88 -12.11 0.32
C PHE A 63 1.84 -12.34 -0.78
N LEU A 64 2.23 -12.28 -2.06
CA LEU A 64 1.31 -12.55 -3.18
C LEU A 64 0.83 -14.00 -3.20
N ILE A 65 1.70 -14.97 -2.90
CA ILE A 65 1.33 -16.38 -2.78
C ILE A 65 0.30 -16.58 -1.66
N GLY A 66 0.55 -15.99 -0.49
CA GLY A 66 -0.36 -16.02 0.65
C GLY A 66 -1.70 -15.34 0.36
N LEU A 67 -1.68 -14.18 -0.31
CA LEU A 67 -2.90 -13.46 -0.72
C LEU A 67 -3.71 -14.26 -1.74
N GLY A 68 -3.04 -14.89 -2.71
CA GLY A 68 -3.68 -15.80 -3.65
C GLY A 68 -4.34 -16.95 -2.92
N CYS A 69 -3.58 -17.70 -2.11
CA CYS A 69 -4.09 -18.86 -1.39
C CYS A 69 -5.20 -18.51 -0.39
N GLY A 70 -5.07 -17.41 0.34
CA GLY A 70 -6.06 -16.95 1.31
C GLY A 70 -7.28 -16.26 0.71
N GLY A 71 -7.16 -15.65 -0.47
CA GLY A 71 -8.26 -15.00 -1.19
C GLY A 71 -9.14 -15.96 -1.99
N TYR A 72 -8.76 -17.23 -2.10
CA TYR A 72 -9.59 -18.30 -2.68
C TYR A 72 -10.58 -18.93 -1.66
N LEU A 73 -10.68 -18.39 -0.44
CA LEU A 73 -11.66 -18.75 0.61
C LEU A 73 -12.72 -17.66 0.78
#